data_AF-A0A0A2UU35-F1
#
_entry.id   AF-A0A0A2UU35-F1
#
_cell.length_a   1.000
_cell.length_b   1.000
_cell.length_c   1.000
_cell.angle_alpha   90.00
_cell.angle_beta   90.00
_cell.angle_gamma   90.00
#
_symmetry.space_group_name_H-M   'P 1'
#
loop_
_entity.id
_entity.type
_entity.pdbx_description
1 polymer ?
#
loop_
_entity_poly.entity_id
_entity_poly.type
_entity_poly.pdbx_seq_one_letter_code
_entity_poly.pdbx_strand_id
1 'polypeptide(L)'
;MRKGMIWLFSLVFLLTLLGTTEVAKADSIWEEWEEVINIPSDKVWTIVFDTEIKQKTITEENIYVENQSTGERHPVELKPSEDRTTIEVQPLKGYTVGDSYKLYVKQGLRSEKGNKMMETSIKKTFHVSKEYQIAQMHSVDSYTYGISFDSFEEAKSKAKKDGTEVLYHNGEVIWIPEGQAYTKHYTLLYPDERLKDRTAVNYVSGGSEVEYLESAANGALKVRLSGDVLYAKPGDIQLVPTPFISSQSYYVNKGGDLYHKLRSYYGQYRYGKAPEWMDEGEKIYKPDGSWTLGEKDTPLFNYLSLLTKSDYTAEELNQYMEQYSPIDNSVLSGHGESFIKAQEEYGVNALYLMAHAIHESAWGNSSIARDKNNLYGLNATDDNPYGNAYEFNSIEDNIMFAAQFVKDGYLTGTGFRANGDYLGNKGEGMNVKYASDPYWGQKIAGHMYRADNALGNKDLNLLTGEPDPVEEEEESTDEQPEEDSTQVSEEDVETSK
;
A
#
# COMPACT_ATOMS: atom_id res chain seq x y z
N MET A 1 1.73 -20.45 -69.21
CA MET A 1 0.54 -20.47 -70.09
C MET A 1 -0.27 -19.21 -69.78
N ARG A 2 -0.33 -18.20 -70.66
CA ARG A 2 -1.43 -17.96 -71.64
C ARG A 2 -2.81 -18.13 -70.97
N LYS A 3 -3.77 -17.21 -70.93
CA LYS A 3 -4.21 -15.94 -71.57
C LYS A 3 -5.32 -15.42 -70.61
N GLY A 4 -5.86 -14.22 -70.61
CA GLY A 4 -5.89 -13.12 -71.55
C GLY A 4 -6.94 -12.11 -71.06
N MET A 5 -6.54 -10.85 -71.08
CA MET A 5 -7.28 -9.65 -71.47
C MET A 5 -8.69 -9.85 -72.05
N ILE A 6 -9.68 -9.11 -71.53
CA ILE A 6 -10.75 -8.49 -72.33
C ILE A 6 -10.98 -7.05 -71.82
N TRP A 7 -10.72 -6.12 -72.73
CA TRP A 7 -11.11 -4.72 -72.71
C TRP A 7 -12.57 -4.56 -73.12
N LEU A 8 -13.24 -3.51 -72.64
CA LEU A 8 -14.23 -2.80 -73.47
C LEU A 8 -14.17 -1.28 -73.25
N PHE A 9 -13.77 -0.60 -74.33
CA PHE A 9 -14.04 0.78 -74.80
C PHE A 9 -15.51 1.21 -74.55
N SER A 10 -15.98 2.45 -74.47
CA SER A 10 -15.59 3.86 -74.77
C SER A 10 -16.65 4.72 -74.02
N LEU A 11 -16.50 6.02 -73.72
CA LEU A 11 -16.79 7.12 -74.65
C LEU A 11 -16.66 8.48 -73.91
N VAL A 12 -16.15 9.44 -74.67
CA VAL A 12 -15.92 10.88 -74.46
C VAL A 12 -17.12 11.66 -73.88
N PHE A 13 -16.88 12.64 -72.99
CA PHE A 13 -17.52 13.97 -72.95
C PHE A 13 -16.60 14.94 -72.16
N LEU A 14 -15.91 15.86 -72.84
CA LEU A 14 -16.28 17.26 -73.06
C LEU A 14 -15.71 18.19 -71.98
N LEU A 15 -14.83 19.08 -72.45
CA LEU A 15 -14.22 20.15 -71.68
C LEU A 15 -15.30 21.15 -71.25
N THR A 16 -15.52 21.28 -69.93
CA THR A 16 -16.00 22.52 -69.33
C THR A 16 -15.12 22.83 -68.13
N LEU A 17 -14.40 23.95 -68.21
CA LEU A 17 -13.79 24.61 -67.07
C LEU A 17 -14.82 24.76 -65.95
N LEU A 18 -14.47 24.37 -64.72
CA LEU A 18 -14.92 24.98 -63.46
C LEU A 18 -14.14 24.34 -62.29
N GLY A 19 -13.26 25.13 -61.68
CA GLY A 19 -12.79 25.04 -60.28
C GLY A 19 -12.25 23.72 -59.75
N THR A 20 -10.94 23.48 -59.88
CA THR A 20 -10.23 22.59 -58.94
C THR A 20 -9.83 23.38 -57.69
N THR A 21 -10.58 23.24 -56.62
CA THR A 21 -10.00 23.31 -55.27
C THR A 21 -10.28 21.99 -54.57
N GLU A 22 -9.67 20.92 -55.06
CA GLU A 22 -9.39 19.79 -54.18
C GLU A 22 -8.24 20.25 -53.28
N VAL A 23 -8.61 20.82 -52.13
CA VAL A 23 -7.65 21.12 -51.07
C VAL A 23 -7.25 19.78 -50.47
N ALA A 24 -6.12 19.23 -50.93
CA ALA A 24 -5.44 18.19 -50.19
C ALA A 24 -5.03 18.77 -48.82
N LYS A 25 -5.78 18.45 -47.76
CA LYS A 25 -5.33 18.67 -46.38
C LYS A 25 -4.38 17.53 -46.05
N ALA A 26 -3.09 17.86 -45.92
CA ALA A 26 -2.14 16.97 -45.27
C ALA A 26 -2.60 16.75 -43.83
N ASP A 27 -2.61 15.49 -43.40
CA ASP A 27 -2.79 15.12 -42.00
C ASP A 27 -1.56 15.64 -41.26
N SER A 28 -1.67 16.81 -40.63
CA SER A 28 -0.62 17.34 -39.78
C SER A 28 -0.49 16.39 -38.59
N ILE A 29 0.62 15.64 -38.53
CA ILE A 29 0.90 14.75 -37.39
C ILE A 29 1.11 15.67 -36.17
N TRP A 30 0.11 15.69 -35.30
CA TRP A 30 0.17 16.36 -34.01
C TRP A 30 0.53 15.34 -32.94
N GLU A 31 1.55 15.65 -32.17
CA GLU A 31 1.78 15.05 -30.86
C GLU A 31 0.94 15.81 -29.83
N GLU A 32 0.06 15.11 -29.12
CA GLU A 32 -0.72 15.68 -28.02
C GLU A 32 0.00 15.40 -26.71
N TRP A 33 0.46 16.46 -26.08
CA TRP A 33 1.04 16.39 -24.75
C TRP A 33 -0.04 16.30 -23.69
N GLU A 34 0.32 15.69 -22.56
CA GLU A 34 -0.57 15.49 -21.41
C GLU A 34 -1.27 16.80 -21.02
N GLU A 35 -2.56 16.69 -20.77
CA GLU A 35 -3.38 17.79 -20.29
C GLU A 35 -2.96 18.20 -18.89
N VAL A 36 -3.00 19.49 -18.58
CA VAL A 36 -2.72 19.99 -17.23
C VAL A 36 -3.83 20.88 -16.70
N ILE A 37 -4.04 20.79 -15.40
CA ILE A 37 -5.08 21.53 -14.67
C ILE A 37 -4.42 22.46 -13.66
N ASN A 38 -5.22 23.26 -12.96
CA ASN A 38 -4.75 24.21 -11.97
C ASN A 38 -3.77 25.27 -12.52
N ILE A 39 -4.00 25.72 -13.75
CA ILE A 39 -3.14 26.74 -14.37
C ILE A 39 -3.60 28.14 -13.96
N PRO A 40 -2.73 28.99 -13.39
CA PRO A 40 -3.10 30.33 -13.02
C PRO A 40 -3.36 31.19 -14.25
N SER A 41 -4.22 32.21 -14.10
CA SER A 41 -4.66 33.07 -15.21
C SER A 41 -3.51 33.83 -15.91
N ASP A 42 -2.38 34.02 -15.24
CA ASP A 42 -1.21 34.74 -15.74
C ASP A 42 -0.06 33.80 -16.18
N LYS A 43 -0.33 32.50 -16.32
CA LYS A 43 0.67 31.49 -16.70
C LYS A 43 1.46 31.90 -17.94
N VAL A 44 2.78 32.00 -17.79
CA VAL A 44 3.72 32.06 -18.91
C VAL A 44 4.19 30.63 -19.23
N TRP A 45 4.15 30.25 -20.50
CA TRP A 45 4.67 28.97 -20.97
C TRP A 45 6.11 29.12 -21.46
N THR A 46 6.96 28.17 -21.13
CA THR A 46 8.34 28.12 -21.60
C THR A 46 8.50 26.91 -22.51
N ILE A 47 8.88 27.14 -23.76
CA ILE A 47 9.14 26.08 -24.75
C ILE A 47 10.66 25.99 -24.93
N VAL A 48 11.22 24.81 -24.66
CA VAL A 48 12.66 24.54 -24.79
C VAL A 48 12.90 23.67 -26.02
N PHE A 49 13.89 24.06 -26.82
CA PHE A 49 14.33 23.38 -28.02
C PHE A 49 15.75 22.85 -27.83
N ASP A 50 16.07 21.74 -28.49
CA ASP A 50 17.40 21.14 -28.52
C ASP A 50 18.40 21.89 -29.44
N THR A 51 17.90 22.89 -30.18
CA THR A 51 18.67 23.69 -31.12
C THR A 51 18.16 25.12 -31.17
N GLU A 52 19.02 26.05 -31.61
CA GLU A 52 18.66 27.45 -31.80
C GLU A 52 17.56 27.60 -32.87
N ILE A 53 16.51 28.34 -32.56
CA ILE A 53 15.38 28.56 -33.47
C ILE A 53 15.57 29.84 -34.29
N LYS A 54 15.27 29.72 -35.58
CA LYS A 54 15.34 30.81 -36.54
C LYS A 54 14.27 31.85 -36.24
N GLN A 55 14.70 33.04 -35.84
CA GLN A 55 13.82 34.10 -35.30
C GLN A 55 12.65 34.46 -36.20
N LYS A 56 12.85 34.53 -37.53
CA LYS A 56 11.78 34.84 -38.49
C LYS A 56 10.63 33.83 -38.54
N THR A 57 10.84 32.64 -37.97
CA THR A 57 9.82 31.58 -37.92
C THR A 57 9.03 31.59 -36.60
N ILE A 58 9.49 32.34 -35.61
CA ILE A 58 8.82 32.53 -34.31
C ILE A 58 7.70 33.55 -34.53
N THR A 59 6.50 33.06 -34.83
CA THR A 59 5.33 33.87 -35.15
C THR A 59 4.07 33.24 -34.56
N GLU A 60 3.01 34.02 -34.42
CA GLU A 60 1.69 33.52 -33.99
C GLU A 60 1.03 32.54 -34.99
N GLU A 61 1.57 32.39 -36.20
CA GLU A 61 1.16 31.32 -37.10
C GLU A 61 1.61 29.96 -36.57
N ASN A 62 2.83 29.93 -36.03
CA ASN A 62 3.54 28.73 -35.58
C ASN A 62 3.41 28.45 -34.08
N ILE A 63 3.29 29.48 -33.24
CA ILE A 63 3.12 29.32 -31.79
C ILE A 63 1.94 30.18 -31.35
N TYR A 64 0.84 29.57 -30.91
CA TYR A 64 -0.33 30.30 -30.45
C TYR A 64 -1.12 29.53 -29.41
N VAL A 65 -1.97 30.25 -28.68
CA VAL A 65 -2.91 29.66 -27.72
C VAL A 65 -4.33 29.89 -28.22
N GLU A 66 -5.20 28.90 -28.07
CA GLU A 66 -6.61 28.95 -28.48
C GLU A 66 -7.51 28.58 -27.30
N ASN A 67 -8.58 29.34 -27.06
CA ASN A 67 -9.61 28.99 -26.09
C ASN A 67 -10.47 27.86 -26.67
N GLN A 68 -10.59 26.75 -25.95
CA GLN A 68 -11.27 25.56 -26.44
C GLN A 68 -12.80 25.71 -26.50
N SER A 69 -13.37 26.58 -25.66
CA SER A 69 -14.82 26.82 -25.62
C SER A 69 -15.28 27.70 -26.78
N THR A 70 -14.47 28.67 -27.19
CA THR A 70 -14.83 29.64 -28.24
C THR A 70 -14.17 29.35 -29.59
N GLY A 71 -13.05 28.62 -29.61
CA GLY A 71 -12.19 28.45 -30.78
C GLY A 71 -11.38 29.69 -31.14
N GLU A 72 -11.41 30.74 -30.32
CA GLU A 72 -10.71 32.00 -30.59
C GLU A 72 -9.25 31.95 -30.12
N ARG A 73 -8.37 32.62 -30.86
CA ARG A 73 -6.97 32.78 -30.46
C ARG A 73 -6.86 33.71 -29.26
N HIS A 74 -6.15 33.25 -28.24
CA HIS A 74 -5.79 34.05 -27.09
C HIS A 74 -4.54 34.89 -27.39
N PRO A 75 -4.56 36.21 -27.15
CA PRO A 75 -3.44 37.08 -27.50
C PRO A 75 -2.21 36.79 -26.62
N VAL A 76 -1.06 36.56 -27.25
CA VAL A 76 0.20 36.22 -26.60
C VAL A 76 1.37 37.01 -27.20
N GLU A 77 2.40 37.24 -26.39
CA GLU A 77 3.70 37.75 -26.82
C GLU A 77 4.72 36.61 -26.81
N LEU A 78 5.48 36.45 -27.90
CA LEU A 78 6.52 35.43 -28.02
C LEU A 78 7.88 36.05 -27.74
N LYS A 79 8.55 35.61 -26.66
CA LYS A 79 9.86 36.13 -26.22
C LYS A 79 10.93 35.05 -26.33
N PRO A 80 11.71 35.01 -27.43
CA PRO A 80 12.86 34.12 -27.51
C PRO A 80 13.97 34.55 -26.55
N SER A 81 14.66 33.59 -25.95
CA SER A 81 15.89 33.80 -25.16
C SER A 81 17.04 34.29 -26.04
N GLU A 82 18.09 34.84 -25.41
CA GLU A 82 19.29 35.33 -26.13
C GLU A 82 19.98 34.22 -26.94
N ASP A 83 20.02 32.99 -26.40
CA ASP A 83 20.55 31.80 -27.07
C ASP A 83 19.57 31.16 -28.07
N ARG A 84 18.32 31.64 -28.12
CA ARG A 84 17.25 31.19 -29.03
C ARG A 84 16.90 29.71 -28.93
N THR A 85 17.28 29.04 -27.86
CA THR A 85 16.85 27.66 -27.56
C THR A 85 15.60 27.63 -26.68
N THR A 86 15.14 28.78 -26.19
CA THR A 86 13.94 28.91 -25.37
C THR A 86 13.02 29.98 -25.93
N ILE A 87 11.71 29.76 -25.86
CA ILE A 87 10.68 30.77 -26.19
C ILE A 87 9.67 30.82 -25.05
N GLU A 88 9.49 31.99 -24.46
CA GLU A 88 8.37 32.26 -23.56
C GLU A 88 7.13 32.69 -24.36
N VAL A 89 5.99 32.10 -24.04
CA VAL A 89 4.67 32.48 -24.55
C VAL A 89 3.94 33.18 -23.42
N GLN A 90 3.99 34.51 -23.43
CA GLN A 90 3.41 35.34 -22.39
C GLN A 90 1.98 35.77 -22.78
N PRO A 91 0.96 35.50 -21.97
CA PRO A 91 -0.37 36.02 -22.24
C PRO A 91 -0.39 37.55 -22.14
N LEU A 92 -0.86 38.24 -23.19
CA LEU A 92 -1.02 39.71 -23.20
C LEU A 92 -2.20 40.15 -22.32
N LYS A 93 -3.17 39.25 -22.14
CA LYS A 93 -4.29 39.37 -21.22
C LYS A 93 -4.36 38.06 -20.44
N GLY A 94 -4.63 38.10 -19.14
CA GLY A 94 -4.82 36.87 -18.37
C GLY A 94 -5.89 35.96 -18.99
N TYR A 95 -5.65 34.65 -18.92
CA TYR A 95 -6.62 33.64 -19.30
C TYR A 95 -7.85 33.70 -18.39
N THR A 96 -9.02 33.37 -18.94
CA THR A 96 -10.27 33.32 -18.16
C THR A 96 -10.29 32.10 -17.23
N VAL A 97 -10.49 32.33 -15.93
CA VAL A 97 -10.70 31.26 -14.95
C VAL A 97 -11.96 30.46 -15.28
N GLY A 98 -11.85 29.14 -15.26
CA GLY A 98 -12.90 28.19 -15.63
C GLY A 98 -12.87 27.76 -17.09
N ASP A 99 -12.10 28.44 -17.96
CA ASP A 99 -11.93 28.06 -19.36
C ASP A 99 -10.73 27.11 -19.55
N SER A 100 -10.80 26.33 -20.62
CA SER A 100 -9.71 25.51 -21.12
C SER A 100 -9.10 26.16 -22.36
N TYR A 101 -7.77 26.03 -22.49
CA TYR A 101 -7.01 26.54 -23.61
C TYR A 101 -6.12 25.43 -24.17
N LYS A 102 -5.66 25.61 -25.41
CA LYS A 102 -4.67 24.74 -26.03
C LYS A 102 -3.53 25.55 -26.59
N LEU A 103 -2.32 25.25 -26.16
CA LEU A 103 -1.08 25.76 -26.75
C LEU A 103 -0.74 24.91 -27.97
N TYR A 104 -0.46 25.55 -29.09
CA TYR A 104 -0.04 24.92 -30.33
C TYR A 104 1.37 25.38 -30.69
N VAL A 105 2.22 24.43 -31.07
CA VAL A 105 3.57 24.62 -31.59
C VAL A 105 3.69 23.85 -32.90
N LYS A 106 3.73 24.55 -34.03
CA LYS A 106 3.70 23.93 -35.36
C LYS A 106 5.10 23.62 -35.88
N GLN A 107 5.15 22.60 -36.72
CA GLN A 107 6.27 22.21 -37.60
C GLN A 107 6.93 23.38 -38.36
N GLY A 108 6.21 24.48 -38.61
CA GLY A 108 6.72 25.63 -39.35
C GLY A 108 7.92 26.35 -38.71
N LEU A 109 8.21 26.07 -37.43
CA LEU A 109 9.45 26.48 -36.77
C LEU A 109 10.66 25.82 -37.43
N ARG A 110 11.76 26.57 -37.55
CA ARG A 110 12.99 26.07 -38.17
C ARG A 110 14.21 26.28 -37.28
N SER A 111 15.13 25.32 -37.31
CA SER A 111 16.46 25.51 -36.75
C SER A 111 17.20 26.65 -37.47
N GLU A 112 17.98 27.44 -36.75
CA GLU A 112 18.89 28.40 -37.36
C GLU A 112 19.96 27.64 -38.16
N LYS A 113 20.56 26.64 -37.52
CA LYS A 113 21.58 25.78 -38.13
C LYS A 113 20.92 24.74 -39.03
N GLY A 114 21.17 24.85 -40.34
CA GLY A 114 20.69 23.89 -41.33
C GLY A 114 19.23 24.10 -41.80
N ASN A 115 18.51 25.08 -41.23
CA ASN A 115 17.18 25.49 -41.69
C ASN A 115 16.15 24.33 -41.74
N LYS A 116 16.33 23.32 -40.88
CA LYS A 116 15.45 22.15 -40.77
C LYS A 116 14.17 22.55 -40.05
N MET A 117 13.05 21.98 -40.47
CA MET A 117 11.77 22.16 -39.76
C MET A 117 11.76 21.31 -38.49
N MET A 118 10.98 21.74 -37.50
CA MET A 118 10.60 20.89 -36.39
C MET A 118 9.92 19.62 -36.94
N GLU A 119 10.23 18.46 -36.36
CA GLU A 119 9.81 17.17 -36.92
C GLU A 119 8.30 16.94 -36.80
N THR A 120 7.73 17.30 -35.65
CA THR A 120 6.32 17.06 -35.31
C THR A 120 5.70 18.33 -34.76
N SER A 121 4.42 18.59 -35.05
CA SER A 121 3.70 19.68 -34.39
C SER A 121 3.21 19.21 -33.02
N ILE A 122 3.25 20.05 -32.01
CA ILE A 122 2.88 19.71 -30.63
C ILE A 122 1.68 20.55 -30.21
N LYS A 123 0.74 19.94 -29.50
CA LYS A 123 -0.35 20.64 -28.83
C LYS A 123 -0.46 20.22 -27.36
N LYS A 124 -0.80 21.15 -26.48
CA LYS A 124 -0.98 20.91 -25.05
C LYS A 124 -2.24 21.59 -24.54
N THR A 125 -3.18 20.80 -24.03
CA THR A 125 -4.39 21.32 -23.36
C THR A 125 -4.07 21.75 -21.94
N PHE A 126 -4.65 22.86 -21.49
CA PHE A 126 -4.58 23.28 -20.11
C PHE A 126 -5.86 23.94 -19.60
N HIS A 127 -6.16 23.77 -18.32
CA HIS A 127 -7.35 24.32 -17.66
C HIS A 127 -6.98 25.39 -16.66
N VAL A 128 -7.65 26.54 -16.77
CA VAL A 128 -7.35 27.70 -15.95
C VAL A 128 -8.23 27.69 -14.72
N SER A 129 -7.62 27.69 -13.54
CA SER A 129 -8.34 27.76 -12.27
C SER A 129 -7.58 28.58 -11.25
N LYS A 130 -8.26 28.93 -10.16
CA LYS A 130 -7.60 29.36 -8.93
C LYS A 130 -7.02 28.16 -8.20
N GLU A 131 -6.30 28.44 -7.11
CA GLU A 131 -5.45 27.50 -6.39
C GLU A 131 -6.15 26.22 -5.90
N TYR A 132 -7.40 26.32 -5.45
CA TYR A 132 -8.19 25.19 -4.93
C TYR A 132 -9.45 24.99 -5.76
N GLN A 133 -9.68 23.78 -6.26
CA GLN A 133 -10.82 23.50 -7.13
C GLN A 133 -11.75 22.46 -6.51
N ILE A 134 -13.07 22.72 -6.58
CA ILE A 134 -14.07 21.70 -6.30
C ILE A 134 -14.18 20.81 -7.52
N ALA A 135 -14.11 19.50 -7.33
CA ALA A 135 -14.31 18.52 -8.38
C ALA A 135 -15.45 17.56 -8.01
N GLN A 136 -16.36 17.33 -8.96
CA GLN A 136 -17.37 16.28 -8.87
C GLN A 136 -16.68 14.95 -9.18
N MET A 137 -16.71 14.02 -8.23
CA MET A 137 -16.15 12.68 -8.39
C MET A 137 -17.19 11.75 -9.00
N HIS A 138 -16.77 10.94 -9.98
CA HIS A 138 -17.58 9.88 -10.61
C HIS A 138 -17.03 8.50 -10.31
N SER A 139 -15.70 8.40 -10.18
CA SER A 139 -14.97 7.23 -9.67
C SER A 139 -13.64 7.69 -9.10
N VAL A 140 -12.88 6.75 -8.53
CA VAL A 140 -11.56 6.99 -7.91
C VAL A 140 -10.57 7.73 -8.82
N ASP A 141 -10.69 7.58 -10.14
CA ASP A 141 -9.79 8.22 -11.11
C ASP A 141 -10.56 9.09 -12.14
N SER A 142 -11.81 9.44 -11.87
CA SER A 142 -12.68 10.17 -12.81
C SER A 142 -13.38 11.34 -12.14
N TYR A 143 -13.10 12.54 -12.65
CA TYR A 143 -13.57 13.80 -12.08
C TYR A 143 -14.15 14.72 -13.15
N THR A 144 -15.07 15.58 -12.73
CA THR A 144 -15.44 16.79 -13.48
C THR A 144 -15.10 18.00 -12.63
N TYR A 145 -14.17 18.81 -13.14
CA TYR A 145 -13.67 19.99 -12.47
C TYR A 145 -14.71 21.12 -12.51
N GLY A 146 -14.93 21.74 -11.35
CA GLY A 146 -15.91 22.80 -11.16
C GLY A 146 -15.26 24.14 -10.78
N ILE A 147 -15.97 24.87 -9.92
CA ILE A 147 -15.55 26.20 -9.45
C ILE A 147 -14.27 26.12 -8.61
N SER A 148 -13.47 27.19 -8.66
CA SER A 148 -12.19 27.28 -7.95
C SER A 148 -12.09 28.55 -7.09
N PHE A 149 -11.21 28.51 -6.09
CA PHE A 149 -11.01 29.52 -5.05
C PHE A 149 -9.52 29.71 -4.73
N ASP A 150 -9.19 30.86 -4.17
CA ASP A 150 -7.81 31.17 -3.74
C ASP A 150 -7.51 30.61 -2.33
N SER A 151 -8.54 30.19 -1.59
CA SER A 151 -8.43 29.70 -0.21
C SER A 151 -9.03 28.31 -0.03
N PHE A 152 -8.29 27.44 0.65
CA PHE A 152 -8.73 26.10 1.04
C PHE A 152 -10.02 26.14 1.85
N GLU A 153 -10.11 27.01 2.86
CA GLU A 153 -11.28 27.11 3.74
C GLU A 153 -12.51 27.62 2.98
N GLU A 154 -12.32 28.54 2.04
CA GLU A 154 -13.41 28.99 1.19
C GLU A 154 -13.91 27.84 0.31
N ALA A 155 -13.01 27.15 -0.41
CA ALA A 155 -13.37 26.00 -1.23
C ALA A 155 -14.10 24.92 -0.42
N LYS A 156 -13.57 24.58 0.76
CA LYS A 156 -14.15 23.59 1.68
C LYS A 156 -15.53 24.01 2.16
N SER A 157 -15.76 25.30 2.42
CA SER A 157 -17.08 25.81 2.82
C SER A 157 -18.13 25.71 1.70
N LYS A 158 -17.70 25.68 0.43
CA LYS A 158 -18.58 25.64 -0.75
C LYS A 158 -18.83 24.24 -1.29
N ALA A 159 -17.91 23.29 -1.04
CA ALA A 159 -18.05 21.91 -1.47
C ALA A 159 -19.21 21.20 -0.76
N LYS A 160 -20.00 20.43 -1.53
CA LYS A 160 -21.06 19.56 -1.02
C LYS A 160 -20.50 18.55 -0.02
N LYS A 161 -21.31 18.20 0.96
CA LYS A 161 -20.96 17.24 2.03
C LYS A 161 -21.60 15.86 1.82
N ASP A 162 -22.19 15.62 0.66
CA ASP A 162 -22.83 14.34 0.30
C ASP A 162 -21.85 13.27 -0.19
N GLY A 163 -20.54 13.54 -0.14
CA GLY A 163 -19.49 12.63 -0.59
C GLY A 163 -19.28 12.61 -2.10
N THR A 164 -20.00 13.42 -2.88
CA THR A 164 -19.88 13.42 -4.34
C THR A 164 -18.91 14.48 -4.87
N GLU A 165 -18.55 15.47 -4.03
CA GLU A 165 -17.56 16.50 -4.34
C GLU A 165 -16.33 16.38 -3.44
N VAL A 166 -15.16 16.65 -4.03
CA VAL A 166 -13.86 16.66 -3.39
C VAL A 166 -13.15 17.99 -3.63
N LEU A 167 -12.15 18.32 -2.82
CA LEU A 167 -11.23 19.42 -3.15
C LEU A 167 -9.97 18.90 -3.80
N TYR A 168 -9.57 19.59 -4.85
CA TYR A 168 -8.45 19.25 -5.70
C TYR A 168 -7.42 20.38 -5.71
N HIS A 169 -6.15 20.04 -5.61
CA HIS A 169 -5.03 20.98 -5.63
C HIS A 169 -3.76 20.28 -6.13
N ASN A 170 -3.07 20.88 -7.10
CA ASN A 170 -1.80 20.38 -7.65
C ASN A 170 -1.80 18.91 -8.08
N GLY A 171 -2.86 18.47 -8.75
CA GLY A 171 -2.95 17.08 -9.23
C GLY A 171 -3.50 16.10 -8.18
N GLU A 172 -3.82 16.56 -6.98
CA GLU A 172 -4.19 15.70 -5.87
C GLU A 172 -5.53 16.06 -5.25
N VAL A 173 -6.27 15.04 -4.81
CA VAL A 173 -7.42 15.22 -3.93
C VAL A 173 -6.88 15.50 -2.52
N ILE A 174 -7.14 16.70 -2.03
CA ILE A 174 -6.60 17.18 -0.75
C ILE A 174 -7.66 17.27 0.35
N TRP A 175 -8.92 16.96 0.07
CA TRP A 175 -9.99 16.91 1.07
C TRP A 175 -11.20 16.15 0.55
N ILE A 176 -11.82 15.37 1.44
CA ILE A 176 -13.13 14.72 1.29
C ILE A 176 -13.98 15.02 2.54
N PRO A 177 -15.32 15.03 2.45
CA PRO A 177 -16.19 15.22 3.61
C PRO A 177 -16.08 14.07 4.61
N GLU A 178 -16.15 12.84 4.11
CA GLU A 178 -16.04 11.58 4.86
C GLU A 178 -15.65 10.47 3.89
N GLY A 179 -14.95 9.44 4.39
CA GLY A 179 -14.56 8.29 3.58
C GLY A 179 -13.31 7.60 4.11
N GLN A 180 -12.58 6.93 3.21
CA GLN A 180 -11.37 6.17 3.52
C GLN A 180 -10.13 6.80 2.89
N ALA A 181 -8.97 6.48 3.48
CA ALA A 181 -7.67 6.83 2.95
C ALA A 181 -6.82 5.57 2.76
N TYR A 182 -6.14 5.51 1.63
CA TYR A 182 -5.20 4.45 1.32
C TYR A 182 -3.88 5.06 0.87
N THR A 183 -2.79 4.42 1.23
CA THR A 183 -1.47 4.78 0.72
C THR A 183 -1.35 4.35 -0.75
N LYS A 184 -0.81 5.20 -1.62
CA LYS A 184 -0.64 4.87 -3.04
C LYS A 184 0.60 4.01 -3.30
N HIS A 185 1.62 4.19 -2.48
CA HIS A 185 2.92 3.52 -2.55
C HIS A 185 3.54 3.47 -1.14
N TYR A 186 4.83 3.16 -1.03
CA TYR A 186 5.55 3.33 0.24
C TYR A 186 5.39 4.78 0.72
N THR A 187 4.80 4.97 1.90
CA THR A 187 4.40 6.29 2.40
C THR A 187 5.04 6.55 3.75
N LEU A 188 5.73 7.70 3.86
CA LEU A 188 6.23 8.22 5.11
C LEU A 188 5.14 8.98 5.85
N LEU A 189 5.08 8.82 7.17
CA LEU A 189 4.15 9.52 8.05
C LEU A 189 4.91 10.42 9.02
N TYR A 190 4.34 11.60 9.23
CA TYR A 190 4.99 12.73 9.89
C TYR A 190 4.27 13.06 11.20
N PRO A 191 4.98 13.61 12.19
CA PRO A 191 4.38 14.00 13.46
C PRO A 191 3.57 15.30 13.35
N ASP A 192 3.74 16.06 12.27
CA ASP A 192 3.07 17.34 12.05
C ASP A 192 2.90 17.69 10.56
N GLU A 193 2.06 18.68 10.31
CA GLU A 193 1.66 19.15 8.98
C GLU A 193 2.78 19.82 8.16
N ARG A 194 4.01 19.99 8.69
CA ARG A 194 5.14 20.58 7.93
C ARG A 194 5.81 19.57 7.00
N LEU A 195 5.55 18.27 7.20
CA LEU A 195 5.93 17.18 6.29
C LEU A 195 7.41 17.16 5.88
N LYS A 196 8.33 17.46 6.83
CA LYS A 196 9.77 17.45 6.55
C LYS A 196 10.27 16.00 6.51
N ASP A 197 10.87 15.58 5.39
CA ASP A 197 11.33 14.19 5.18
C ASP A 197 12.17 13.63 6.35
N ARG A 198 13.09 14.44 6.88
CA ARG A 198 13.96 14.04 8.00
C ARG A 198 13.23 13.85 9.34
N THR A 199 11.97 14.27 9.44
CA THR A 199 11.16 14.15 10.66
C THR A 199 10.10 13.05 10.55
N ALA A 200 10.09 12.25 9.48
CA ALA A 200 9.19 11.12 9.38
C ALA A 200 9.41 10.15 10.56
N VAL A 201 8.33 9.81 11.25
CA VAL A 201 8.35 8.95 12.44
C VAL A 201 7.84 7.55 12.15
N ASN A 202 7.09 7.37 11.07
CA ASN A 202 6.52 6.08 10.69
C ASN A 202 6.49 5.90 9.16
N TYR A 203 6.24 4.68 8.72
CA TYR A 203 6.14 4.33 7.30
C TYR A 203 5.27 3.11 7.07
N VAL A 204 4.61 3.04 5.92
CA VAL A 204 3.73 1.93 5.53
C VAL A 204 3.84 1.62 4.05
N SER A 205 3.57 0.36 3.67
CA SER A 205 3.53 -0.10 2.28
C SER A 205 2.36 0.50 1.50
N GLY A 206 2.46 0.53 0.16
CA GLY A 206 1.35 0.93 -0.70
C GLY A 206 0.13 0.03 -0.57
N GLY A 207 -1.05 0.62 -0.69
CA GLY A 207 -2.35 -0.04 -0.53
C GLY A 207 -2.79 -0.23 0.91
N SER A 208 -1.98 0.18 1.90
CA SER A 208 -2.35 0.14 3.31
C SER A 208 -3.45 1.15 3.64
N GLU A 209 -4.43 0.72 4.42
CA GLU A 209 -5.48 1.57 5.00
C GLU A 209 -4.92 2.43 6.13
N VAL A 210 -5.32 3.71 6.14
CA VAL A 210 -5.13 4.64 7.24
C VAL A 210 -6.46 5.36 7.48
N GLU A 211 -6.77 5.70 8.73
CA GLU A 211 -7.99 6.43 9.01
C GLU A 211 -7.78 7.91 8.66
N TYR A 212 -8.56 8.45 7.74
CA TYR A 212 -8.56 9.88 7.46
C TYR A 212 -9.32 10.64 8.55
N LEU A 213 -8.69 11.69 9.10
CA LEU A 213 -9.31 12.52 10.14
C LEU A 213 -9.73 13.89 9.58
N GLU A 214 -8.79 14.62 8.98
CA GLU A 214 -9.03 15.93 8.41
C GLU A 214 -7.90 16.32 7.46
N SER A 215 -8.10 17.42 6.74
CA SER A 215 -7.07 18.04 5.92
C SER A 215 -6.72 19.40 6.50
N ALA A 216 -5.43 19.65 6.70
CA ALA A 216 -4.89 20.92 7.16
C ALA A 216 -4.97 21.98 6.05
N ALA A 217 -4.92 23.26 6.43
CA ALA A 217 -5.03 24.37 5.49
C ALA A 217 -3.91 24.41 4.44
N ASN A 218 -2.73 23.85 4.77
CA ASN A 218 -1.60 23.71 3.85
C ASN A 218 -1.70 22.46 2.94
N GLY A 219 -2.82 21.74 3.00
CA GLY A 219 -3.07 20.51 2.24
C GLY A 219 -2.59 19.23 2.92
N ALA A 220 -1.81 19.27 4.02
CA ALA A 220 -1.38 18.06 4.70
C ALA A 220 -2.58 17.23 5.20
N LEU A 221 -2.53 15.91 5.05
CA LEU A 221 -3.61 15.03 5.46
C LEU A 221 -3.33 14.50 6.85
N LYS A 222 -4.20 14.80 7.81
CA LYS A 222 -4.13 14.24 9.16
C LYS A 222 -4.80 12.88 9.16
N VAL A 223 -4.07 11.87 9.60
CA VAL A 223 -4.49 10.47 9.58
C VAL A 223 -4.27 9.82 10.94
N ARG A 224 -4.95 8.70 11.19
CA ARG A 224 -4.67 7.81 12.32
C ARG A 224 -4.20 6.45 11.81
N LEU A 225 -3.13 5.94 12.42
CA LEU A 225 -2.58 4.63 12.15
C LEU A 225 -2.20 3.96 13.48
N SER A 226 -2.78 2.80 13.75
CA SER A 226 -2.55 2.01 14.98
C SER A 226 -2.68 2.86 16.25
N GLY A 227 -3.72 3.70 16.33
CA GLY A 227 -3.95 4.63 17.45
C GLY A 227 -3.21 5.97 17.37
N ASP A 228 -2.10 6.05 16.64
CA ASP A 228 -1.30 7.28 16.53
C ASP A 228 -1.88 8.27 15.53
N VAL A 229 -1.96 9.54 15.92
CA VAL A 229 -2.36 10.65 15.04
C VAL A 229 -1.11 11.21 14.35
N LEU A 230 -1.09 11.13 13.03
CA LEU A 230 0.04 11.47 12.17
C LEU A 230 -0.42 12.32 10.98
N TYR A 231 0.52 12.70 10.13
CA TYR A 231 0.27 13.45 8.91
C TYR A 231 0.89 12.76 7.70
N ALA A 232 0.30 12.93 6.52
CA ALA A 232 0.76 12.41 5.25
C ALA A 232 0.71 13.48 4.16
N LYS A 233 1.56 13.33 3.13
CA LYS A 233 1.50 14.16 1.92
C LYS A 233 0.29 13.75 1.08
N PRO A 234 -0.47 14.69 0.47
CA PRO A 234 -1.57 14.34 -0.43
C PRO A 234 -1.19 13.42 -1.58
N GLY A 235 0.00 13.64 -2.16
CA GLY A 235 0.52 12.81 -3.24
C GLY A 235 0.70 11.34 -2.86
N ASP A 236 0.85 11.04 -1.58
CA ASP A 236 1.13 9.69 -1.07
C ASP A 236 -0.16 8.94 -0.68
N ILE A 237 -1.32 9.62 -0.67
CA ILE A 237 -2.60 9.11 -0.17
C ILE A 237 -3.70 9.25 -1.22
N GLN A 238 -4.48 8.21 -1.40
CA GLN A 238 -5.74 8.23 -2.13
C GLN A 238 -6.90 8.36 -1.16
N LEU A 239 -7.59 9.51 -1.22
CA LEU A 239 -8.84 9.76 -0.50
C LEU A 239 -10.03 9.24 -1.33
N VAL A 240 -10.88 8.43 -0.71
CA VAL A 240 -12.07 7.84 -1.36
C VAL A 240 -13.30 8.17 -0.52
N PRO A 241 -14.18 9.08 -0.99
CA PRO A 241 -15.42 9.40 -0.29
C PRO A 241 -16.34 8.19 -0.11
N THR A 242 -17.17 8.20 0.94
CA THR A 242 -18.06 7.09 1.31
C THR A 242 -18.81 6.44 0.14
N PRO A 243 -19.45 7.18 -0.79
CA PRO A 243 -20.20 6.59 -1.90
C PRO A 243 -19.35 5.77 -2.89
N PHE A 244 -18.03 5.97 -2.90
CA PHE A 244 -17.09 5.32 -3.82
C PHE A 244 -16.29 4.18 -3.19
N ILE A 245 -16.54 3.84 -1.92
CA ILE A 245 -15.88 2.74 -1.23
C ILE A 245 -16.46 1.41 -1.72
N SER A 246 -15.63 0.60 -2.39
CA SER A 246 -16.02 -0.71 -2.92
C SER A 246 -15.83 -1.88 -1.95
N SER A 247 -14.85 -1.75 -1.05
CA SER A 247 -14.44 -2.78 -0.10
C SER A 247 -13.60 -2.13 1.02
N GLN A 248 -13.53 -2.81 2.16
CA GLN A 248 -12.73 -2.41 3.32
C GLN A 248 -12.19 -3.67 4.01
N SER A 249 -11.04 -3.58 4.67
CA SER A 249 -10.58 -4.68 5.51
C SER A 249 -11.43 -4.82 6.77
N TYR A 250 -11.63 -6.05 7.21
CA TYR A 250 -12.39 -6.34 8.42
C TYR A 250 -11.90 -7.61 9.09
N TYR A 251 -12.13 -7.66 10.39
CA TYR A 251 -11.91 -8.85 11.18
C TYR A 251 -13.21 -9.64 11.33
N VAL A 252 -13.08 -10.95 11.44
CA VAL A 252 -14.23 -11.87 11.56
C VAL A 252 -13.83 -13.11 12.34
N ASN A 253 -14.71 -13.54 13.26
CA ASN A 253 -14.64 -14.86 13.87
C ASN A 253 -15.11 -15.91 12.85
N LYS A 254 -14.28 -16.91 12.58
CA LYS A 254 -14.61 -18.06 11.75
C LYS A 254 -14.13 -19.34 12.41
N GLY A 255 -15.05 -20.12 12.97
CA GLY A 255 -14.77 -21.37 13.67
C GLY A 255 -14.02 -21.18 14.98
N GLY A 256 -14.23 -20.08 15.69
CA GLY A 256 -13.51 -19.71 16.92
C GLY A 256 -12.16 -19.02 16.68
N ASP A 257 -11.79 -18.85 15.42
CA ASP A 257 -10.55 -18.20 15.03
C ASP A 257 -10.78 -16.81 14.49
N LEU A 258 -9.90 -15.90 14.87
CA LEU A 258 -9.86 -14.56 14.35
C LEU A 258 -9.17 -14.52 12.99
N TYR A 259 -9.89 -14.05 11.97
CA TYR A 259 -9.31 -13.74 10.66
C TYR A 259 -9.31 -12.25 10.42
N HIS A 260 -8.24 -11.74 9.81
CA HIS A 260 -8.23 -10.42 9.19
C HIS A 260 -8.35 -10.61 7.66
N LYS A 261 -9.40 -10.05 7.09
CA LYS A 261 -9.65 -10.05 5.64
C LYS A 261 -9.31 -8.69 5.08
N LEU A 262 -8.41 -8.64 4.12
CA LEU A 262 -7.93 -7.39 3.54
C LEU A 262 -8.80 -6.94 2.36
N ARG A 263 -8.89 -5.63 2.16
CA ARG A 263 -9.71 -4.97 1.12
C ARG A 263 -9.45 -5.44 -0.30
N SER A 264 -8.17 -5.62 -0.64
CA SER A 264 -7.68 -5.89 -2.01
C SER A 264 -7.26 -7.35 -2.15
N TYR A 265 -6.75 -7.77 -3.31
CA TYR A 265 -6.32 -9.13 -3.68
C TYR A 265 -5.39 -9.84 -2.66
N TYR A 266 -4.93 -9.13 -1.62
CA TYR A 266 -4.05 -9.54 -0.52
C TYR A 266 -4.62 -10.59 0.45
N GLY A 267 -5.74 -11.23 0.12
CA GLY A 267 -6.21 -12.42 0.80
C GLY A 267 -6.64 -12.17 2.25
N GLN A 268 -6.61 -13.24 3.02
CA GLN A 268 -6.95 -13.26 4.45
C GLN A 268 -5.90 -14.08 5.18
N TYR A 269 -5.69 -13.79 6.46
CA TYR A 269 -4.86 -14.62 7.31
C TYR A 269 -5.55 -14.84 8.66
N ARG A 270 -5.28 -16.01 9.25
CA ARG A 270 -5.68 -16.34 10.62
C ARG A 270 -4.71 -15.61 11.55
N TYR A 271 -5.24 -14.73 12.39
CA TYR A 271 -4.48 -13.87 13.28
C TYR A 271 -4.29 -14.51 14.66
N GLY A 272 -5.32 -15.15 15.20
CA GLY A 272 -5.29 -15.73 16.54
C GLY A 272 -6.63 -16.37 16.91
N LYS A 273 -6.84 -16.61 18.21
CA LYS A 273 -8.15 -16.98 18.76
C LYS A 273 -9.10 -15.78 18.63
N ALA A 274 -10.35 -16.02 18.25
CA ALA A 274 -11.37 -14.98 18.26
C ALA A 274 -11.70 -14.57 19.71
N PRO A 275 -11.95 -13.27 19.98
CA PRO A 275 -12.48 -12.85 21.27
C PRO A 275 -13.81 -13.54 21.58
N GLU A 276 -14.06 -13.86 22.85
CA GLU A 276 -15.28 -14.58 23.26
C GLU A 276 -16.57 -13.82 22.98
N TRP A 277 -16.51 -12.49 22.98
CA TRP A 277 -17.65 -11.63 22.68
C TRP A 277 -17.96 -11.53 21.18
N MET A 278 -17.07 -12.00 20.29
CA MET A 278 -17.21 -11.84 18.85
C MET A 278 -18.02 -12.98 18.25
N ASP A 279 -19.21 -12.68 17.74
CA ASP A 279 -20.08 -13.67 17.13
C ASP A 279 -19.49 -14.23 15.81
N GLU A 280 -19.76 -15.51 15.52
CA GLU A 280 -19.36 -16.15 14.26
C GLU A 280 -19.89 -15.35 13.06
N GLY A 281 -19.00 -14.95 12.16
CA GLY A 281 -19.35 -14.18 10.96
C GLY A 281 -19.56 -12.68 11.18
N GLU A 282 -19.50 -12.18 12.42
CA GLU A 282 -19.55 -10.74 12.71
C GLU A 282 -18.36 -10.03 12.07
N LYS A 283 -18.61 -8.88 11.42
CA LYS A 283 -17.57 -8.09 10.77
C LYS A 283 -17.24 -6.86 11.59
N ILE A 284 -15.98 -6.75 11.99
CA ILE A 284 -15.46 -5.61 12.73
C ILE A 284 -14.47 -4.84 11.87
N TYR A 285 -14.76 -3.57 11.63
CA TYR A 285 -13.94 -2.69 10.80
C TYR A 285 -13.02 -1.82 11.66
N LYS A 286 -11.75 -1.71 11.25
CA LYS A 286 -10.73 -0.89 11.93
C LYS A 286 -9.91 -0.11 10.91
N PRO A 287 -10.41 1.06 10.47
CA PRO A 287 -9.76 1.86 9.43
C PRO A 287 -8.33 2.30 9.77
N ASP A 288 -8.02 2.46 11.05
CA ASP A 288 -6.67 2.80 11.51
C ASP A 288 -5.73 1.59 11.62
N GLY A 289 -6.22 0.38 11.33
CA GLY A 289 -5.47 -0.86 11.45
C GLY A 289 -5.19 -1.29 12.90
N SER A 290 -5.71 -0.59 13.92
CA SER A 290 -5.60 -1.03 15.31
C SER A 290 -6.46 -2.28 15.53
N TRP A 291 -5.88 -3.31 16.13
CA TRP A 291 -6.68 -4.43 16.62
C TRP A 291 -7.29 -4.16 18.00
N THR A 292 -6.83 -3.14 18.73
CA THR A 292 -7.29 -2.87 20.09
C THR A 292 -8.80 -2.57 20.10
N LEU A 293 -9.57 -3.61 20.40
CA LEU A 293 -11.03 -3.67 20.35
C LEU A 293 -11.63 -3.59 21.74
N GLY A 294 -11.15 -2.63 22.53
CA GLY A 294 -11.76 -2.33 23.83
C GLY A 294 -11.48 -3.33 24.95
N GLU A 295 -10.91 -4.50 24.69
CA GLU A 295 -10.53 -5.45 25.73
C GLU A 295 -9.11 -5.96 25.54
N LYS A 296 -8.30 -5.84 26.60
CA LYS A 296 -6.95 -6.39 26.73
C LYS A 296 -6.95 -7.92 26.88
N ASP A 297 -8.10 -8.57 26.79
CA ASP A 297 -8.32 -9.90 27.34
C ASP A 297 -8.25 -11.04 26.30
N THR A 298 -8.09 -10.73 25.00
CA THR A 298 -7.81 -11.78 24.00
C THR A 298 -6.30 -12.06 23.95
N PRO A 299 -5.83 -13.25 24.38
CA PRO A 299 -4.41 -13.58 24.39
C PRO A 299 -3.93 -13.80 22.96
N LEU A 300 -3.32 -12.77 22.38
CA LEU A 300 -2.73 -12.84 21.04
C LEU A 300 -1.21 -12.85 21.14
N PHE A 301 -0.58 -13.80 20.45
CA PHE A 301 0.90 -13.87 20.31
C PHE A 301 1.53 -12.58 19.78
N ASN A 302 0.74 -11.70 19.15
CA ASN A 302 1.20 -10.38 18.72
C ASN A 302 1.74 -9.51 19.86
N TYR A 303 1.31 -9.80 21.08
CA TYR A 303 1.68 -9.09 22.30
C TYR A 303 2.41 -9.97 23.32
N LEU A 304 2.80 -11.21 22.94
CA LEU A 304 3.70 -12.03 23.77
C LEU A 304 5.08 -11.36 23.80
N SER A 305 5.65 -11.16 24.99
CA SER A 305 7.07 -10.77 25.09
C SER A 305 7.93 -11.86 24.45
N LEU A 306 8.67 -11.49 23.41
CA LEU A 306 9.57 -12.37 22.68
C LEU A 306 10.85 -12.65 23.47
N LEU A 307 10.99 -12.08 24.66
CA LEU A 307 12.01 -12.41 25.65
C LEU A 307 11.59 -13.56 26.59
N THR A 308 10.33 -13.99 26.50
CA THR A 308 9.84 -15.19 27.21
C THR A 308 10.26 -16.44 26.44
N LYS A 309 10.81 -17.41 27.16
CA LYS A 309 11.19 -18.71 26.62
C LYS A 309 9.95 -19.48 26.14
N SER A 310 10.04 -20.13 24.98
CA SER A 310 9.06 -21.09 24.49
C SER A 310 9.25 -22.43 25.22
N ASP A 311 8.13 -23.08 25.56
CA ASP A 311 8.11 -24.37 26.26
C ASP A 311 8.19 -25.57 25.31
N TYR A 312 8.27 -25.31 24.00
CA TYR A 312 8.46 -26.34 23.00
C TYR A 312 9.90 -26.87 22.92
N THR A 313 10.02 -28.16 22.66
CA THR A 313 11.28 -28.85 22.37
C THR A 313 11.68 -28.76 20.90
N ALA A 314 12.93 -29.08 20.57
CA ALA A 314 13.40 -29.11 19.19
C ALA A 314 12.61 -30.12 18.34
N GLU A 315 12.32 -31.29 18.92
CA GLU A 315 11.56 -32.36 18.29
C GLU A 315 10.13 -31.93 17.96
N GLU A 316 9.46 -31.19 18.84
CA GLU A 316 8.11 -30.67 18.61
C GLU A 316 8.09 -29.60 17.51
N LEU A 317 9.07 -28.69 17.49
CA LEU A 317 9.20 -27.73 16.41
C LEU A 317 9.47 -28.41 15.07
N ASN A 318 10.35 -29.43 15.05
CA ASN A 318 10.60 -30.24 13.86
C ASN A 318 9.33 -30.97 13.40
N GLN A 319 8.59 -31.60 14.31
CA GLN A 319 7.32 -32.26 14.02
C GLN A 319 6.34 -31.30 13.34
N TYR A 320 6.19 -30.07 13.86
CA TYR A 320 5.30 -29.09 13.25
C TYR A 320 5.74 -28.72 11.83
N MET A 321 7.03 -28.40 11.64
CA MET A 321 7.56 -28.01 10.34
C MET A 321 7.45 -29.13 9.31
N GLU A 322 7.63 -30.39 9.70
CA GLU A 322 7.48 -31.56 8.83
C GLU A 322 6.02 -31.85 8.48
N GLN A 323 5.11 -31.77 9.46
CA GLN A 323 3.71 -32.14 9.27
C GLN A 323 2.89 -31.06 8.54
N TYR A 324 3.22 -29.78 8.74
CA TYR A 324 2.39 -28.66 8.28
C TYR A 324 3.02 -27.81 7.17
N SER A 325 4.28 -28.08 6.78
CA SER A 325 4.87 -27.40 5.61
C SER A 325 4.03 -27.71 4.36
N PRO A 326 3.61 -26.68 3.60
CA PRO A 326 2.91 -26.88 2.33
C PRO A 326 3.87 -27.24 1.17
N ILE A 327 5.17 -27.33 1.44
CA ILE A 327 6.22 -27.53 0.45
C ILE A 327 7.04 -28.78 0.81
N ASP A 328 7.22 -29.65 -0.18
CA ASP A 328 8.12 -30.80 -0.07
C ASP A 328 9.58 -30.36 0.02
N ASN A 329 10.36 -30.97 0.91
CA ASN A 329 11.79 -30.68 1.11
C ASN A 329 12.08 -29.20 1.43
N SER A 330 11.28 -28.61 2.32
CA SER A 330 11.57 -27.29 2.87
C SER A 330 12.96 -27.28 3.53
N VAL A 331 13.77 -26.24 3.24
CA VAL A 331 15.08 -26.04 3.91
C VAL A 331 14.94 -25.52 5.34
N LEU A 332 13.70 -25.24 5.77
CA LEU A 332 13.39 -24.86 7.15
C LEU A 332 13.20 -26.11 8.03
N SER A 333 12.72 -27.23 7.47
CA SER A 333 12.47 -28.47 8.21
C SER A 333 13.76 -29.06 8.80
N GLY A 334 13.69 -29.63 9.99
CA GLY A 334 14.84 -30.26 10.66
C GLY A 334 15.76 -29.29 11.42
N HIS A 335 15.37 -28.02 11.59
CA HIS A 335 16.15 -27.00 12.30
C HIS A 335 15.61 -26.63 13.70
N GLY A 336 14.77 -27.46 14.31
CA GLY A 336 14.26 -27.29 15.67
C GLY A 336 15.36 -27.02 16.69
N GLU A 337 16.46 -27.78 16.63
CA GLU A 337 17.63 -27.63 17.50
C GLU A 337 18.28 -26.25 17.34
N SER A 338 18.33 -25.72 16.11
CA SER A 338 18.88 -24.39 15.84
C SER A 338 18.03 -23.29 16.49
N PHE A 339 16.69 -23.42 16.48
CA PHE A 339 15.79 -22.47 17.15
C PHE A 339 15.93 -22.51 18.67
N ILE A 340 15.98 -23.71 19.26
CA ILE A 340 16.19 -23.86 20.71
C ILE A 340 17.56 -23.31 21.11
N LYS A 341 18.62 -23.59 20.34
CA LYS A 341 19.95 -23.05 20.60
C LYS A 341 19.95 -21.52 20.59
N ALA A 342 19.31 -20.90 19.59
CA ALA A 342 19.19 -19.44 19.51
C ALA A 342 18.40 -18.86 20.70
N GLN A 343 17.36 -19.55 21.14
CA GLN A 343 16.60 -19.19 22.34
C GLN A 343 17.46 -19.22 23.60
N GLU A 344 18.21 -20.30 23.84
CA GLU A 344 19.06 -20.40 25.04
C GLU A 344 20.22 -19.40 25.02
N GLU A 345 20.77 -19.09 23.84
CA GLU A 345 21.93 -18.20 23.71
C GLU A 345 21.54 -16.71 23.79
N TYR A 346 20.44 -16.30 23.14
CA TYR A 346 20.05 -14.88 23.03
C TYR A 346 18.82 -14.52 23.86
N GLY A 347 18.13 -15.49 24.44
CA GLY A 347 16.88 -15.28 25.18
C GLY A 347 15.79 -14.72 24.29
N VAL A 348 15.61 -15.31 23.10
CA VAL A 348 14.57 -14.96 22.12
C VAL A 348 13.68 -16.18 21.89
N ASN A 349 12.37 -16.01 22.04
CA ASN A 349 11.37 -17.08 21.95
C ASN A 349 11.52 -17.93 20.66
N ALA A 350 11.71 -19.25 20.80
CA ALA A 350 11.96 -20.18 19.70
C ALA A 350 10.76 -20.34 18.75
N LEU A 351 9.53 -20.41 19.29
CA LEU A 351 8.30 -20.45 18.51
C LEU A 351 8.17 -19.22 17.59
N TYR A 352 8.51 -18.03 18.10
CA TYR A 352 8.58 -16.81 17.31
C TYR A 352 9.66 -16.89 16.22
N LEU A 353 10.88 -17.31 16.54
CA LEU A 353 11.96 -17.40 15.55
C LEU A 353 11.58 -18.33 14.38
N MET A 354 10.93 -19.45 14.68
CA MET A 354 10.37 -20.36 13.68
C MET A 354 9.23 -19.71 12.89
N ALA A 355 8.24 -19.12 13.56
CA ALA A 355 7.10 -18.46 12.90
C ALA A 355 7.52 -17.31 11.98
N HIS A 356 8.52 -16.53 12.40
CA HIS A 356 9.12 -15.46 11.63
C HIS A 356 9.88 -16.01 10.41
N ALA A 357 10.66 -17.08 10.57
CA ALA A 357 11.31 -17.76 9.45
C ALA A 357 10.28 -18.30 8.44
N ILE A 358 9.21 -18.93 8.91
CA ILE A 358 8.11 -19.39 8.05
C ILE A 358 7.55 -18.23 7.21
N HIS A 359 7.31 -17.08 7.85
CA HIS A 359 6.73 -15.92 7.20
C HIS A 359 7.63 -15.35 6.10
N GLU A 360 8.91 -15.11 6.42
CA GLU A 360 9.86 -14.42 5.53
C GLU A 360 10.39 -15.31 4.40
N SER A 361 10.42 -16.63 4.60
CA SER A 361 10.93 -17.59 3.61
C SER A 361 9.86 -18.35 2.84
N ALA A 362 8.57 -18.08 3.12
CA ALA A 362 7.45 -18.89 2.64
C ALA A 362 7.65 -20.38 2.94
N TRP A 363 7.79 -20.71 4.23
CA TRP A 363 8.12 -22.06 4.72
C TRP A 363 9.42 -22.63 4.11
N GLY A 364 10.48 -21.82 4.02
CA GLY A 364 11.80 -22.25 3.51
C GLY A 364 11.87 -22.41 1.98
N ASN A 365 10.87 -21.99 1.23
CA ASN A 365 10.82 -22.21 -0.22
C ASN A 365 11.40 -21.07 -1.07
N SER A 366 11.63 -19.89 -0.48
CA SER A 366 12.17 -18.75 -1.23
C SER A 366 13.55 -19.09 -1.83
N SER A 367 13.88 -18.51 -2.99
CA SER A 367 15.21 -18.71 -3.60
C SER A 367 16.33 -18.20 -2.70
N ILE A 368 16.09 -17.11 -1.97
CA ILE A 368 17.06 -16.57 -1.00
C ILE A 368 17.28 -17.56 0.16
N ALA A 369 16.22 -18.20 0.67
CA ALA A 369 16.36 -19.22 1.70
C ALA A 369 17.16 -20.43 1.19
N ARG A 370 16.83 -20.94 0.00
CA ARG A 370 17.45 -22.15 -0.56
C ARG A 370 18.88 -21.95 -1.03
N ASP A 371 19.16 -20.83 -1.69
CA ASP A 371 20.45 -20.61 -2.36
C ASP A 371 21.46 -19.93 -1.43
N LYS A 372 20.98 -19.14 -0.45
CA LYS A 372 21.82 -18.30 0.40
C LYS A 372 21.73 -18.64 1.89
N ASN A 373 20.99 -19.69 2.24
CA ASN A 373 20.68 -20.06 3.63
C ASN A 373 20.10 -18.88 4.43
N ASN A 374 19.26 -18.05 3.82
CA ASN A 374 18.76 -16.82 4.43
C ASN A 374 17.23 -16.85 4.54
N LEU A 375 16.73 -17.38 5.66
CA LEU A 375 15.32 -17.56 5.96
C LEU A 375 14.58 -16.25 6.24
N TYR A 376 15.28 -15.23 6.73
CA TYR A 376 14.68 -13.97 7.19
C TYR A 376 14.82 -12.81 6.19
N GLY A 377 15.27 -13.09 4.96
CA GLY A 377 15.41 -12.08 3.91
C GLY A 377 16.40 -10.95 4.26
N LEU A 378 17.40 -11.23 5.11
CA LEU A 378 18.30 -10.18 5.63
C LEU A 378 19.12 -9.55 4.50
N ASN A 379 19.09 -8.22 4.43
CA ASN A 379 19.70 -7.38 3.39
C ASN A 379 19.11 -7.53 1.97
N ALA A 380 17.92 -8.12 1.83
CA ALA A 380 17.19 -8.12 0.57
C ALA A 380 16.54 -6.73 0.34
N THR A 381 17.10 -5.93 -0.56
CA THR A 381 16.58 -4.58 -0.87
C THR A 381 15.63 -4.59 -2.07
N ASP A 382 14.68 -3.67 -2.14
CA ASP A 382 13.64 -3.65 -3.18
C ASP A 382 14.19 -3.64 -4.62
N ASP A 383 15.33 -2.99 -4.87
CA ASP A 383 15.95 -2.84 -6.19
C ASP A 383 16.68 -4.10 -6.68
N ASN A 384 17.20 -4.91 -5.75
CA ASN A 384 17.87 -6.17 -6.07
C ASN A 384 17.79 -7.15 -4.87
N PRO A 385 16.59 -7.71 -4.59
CA PRO A 385 16.38 -8.47 -3.36
C PRO A 385 17.31 -9.68 -3.26
N TYR A 386 17.40 -10.46 -4.34
CA TYR A 386 18.25 -11.65 -4.37
C TYR A 386 19.74 -11.29 -4.36
N GLY A 387 20.18 -10.32 -5.18
CA GLY A 387 21.59 -10.00 -5.30
C GLY A 387 22.18 -9.41 -4.02
N ASN A 388 21.42 -8.57 -3.31
CA ASN A 388 21.90 -7.88 -2.11
C ASN A 388 21.72 -8.71 -0.83
N ALA A 389 20.79 -9.68 -0.80
CA ALA A 389 20.60 -10.54 0.36
C ALA A 389 21.91 -11.18 0.83
N TYR A 390 22.10 -11.21 2.14
CA TYR A 390 23.25 -11.89 2.74
C TYR A 390 23.21 -13.39 2.43
N GLU A 391 24.41 -13.96 2.34
CA GLU A 391 24.65 -15.40 2.21
C GLU A 391 25.29 -15.91 3.50
N PHE A 392 24.75 -17.00 4.04
CA PHE A 392 25.19 -17.63 5.27
C PHE A 392 25.74 -19.03 4.98
N ASN A 393 26.68 -19.50 5.81
CA ASN A 393 27.28 -20.83 5.59
C ASN A 393 26.27 -21.96 5.85
N SER A 394 25.29 -21.72 6.73
CA SER A 394 24.25 -22.68 7.09
C SER A 394 22.96 -21.96 7.48
N ILE A 395 21.85 -22.70 7.51
CA ILE A 395 20.57 -22.21 8.03
C ILE A 395 20.68 -21.89 9.52
N GLU A 396 21.43 -22.68 10.29
CA GLU A 396 21.69 -22.40 11.71
C GLU A 396 22.38 -21.04 11.90
N ASP A 397 23.42 -20.75 11.10
CA ASP A 397 24.15 -19.46 11.17
C ASP A 397 23.17 -18.28 10.97
N ASN A 398 22.21 -18.44 10.05
CA ASN A 398 21.19 -17.43 9.79
C ASN A 398 20.19 -17.28 10.94
N ILE A 399 19.75 -18.38 11.55
CA ILE A 399 18.87 -18.37 12.73
C ILE A 399 19.55 -17.69 13.92
N MET A 400 20.80 -18.06 14.21
CA MET A 400 21.58 -17.45 15.30
C MET A 400 21.78 -15.95 15.06
N PHE A 401 22.15 -15.56 13.84
CA PHE A 401 22.30 -14.15 13.48
C PHE A 401 20.99 -13.38 13.62
N ALA A 402 19.87 -13.94 13.14
CA ALA A 402 18.57 -13.29 13.23
C ALA A 402 18.13 -13.10 14.69
N ALA A 403 18.32 -14.11 15.55
CA ALA A 403 18.01 -14.02 16.97
C ALA A 403 18.82 -12.91 17.66
N GLN A 404 20.13 -12.84 17.43
CA GLN A 404 20.95 -11.74 17.95
C GLN A 404 20.49 -10.37 17.39
N PHE A 405 20.24 -10.29 16.09
CA PHE A 405 19.83 -9.06 15.43
C PHE A 405 18.52 -8.50 16.01
N VAL A 406 17.51 -9.34 16.22
CA VAL A 406 16.24 -8.89 16.82
C VAL A 406 16.40 -8.57 18.30
N LYS A 407 17.19 -9.36 19.05
CA LYS A 407 17.49 -9.09 20.46
C LYS A 407 18.10 -7.71 20.66
N ASP A 408 19.18 -7.44 19.95
CA ASP A 408 19.98 -6.22 20.13
C ASP A 408 19.31 -5.00 19.48
N GLY A 409 18.63 -5.21 18.34
CA GLY A 409 18.02 -4.14 17.57
C GLY A 409 16.65 -3.72 18.07
N TYR A 410 15.83 -4.66 18.52
CA TYR A 410 14.39 -4.43 18.71
C TYR A 410 13.90 -4.74 20.12
N LEU A 411 14.33 -5.88 20.69
CA LEU A 411 13.75 -6.39 21.94
C LEU A 411 14.37 -5.78 23.21
N THR A 412 15.53 -5.11 23.10
CA THR A 412 16.22 -4.50 24.24
C THR A 412 16.15 -2.96 24.21
N GLY A 413 15.74 -2.36 25.34
CA GLY A 413 15.13 -1.03 25.42
C GLY A 413 16.04 0.21 25.31
N THR A 414 17.02 0.25 24.41
CA THR A 414 17.82 1.49 24.19
C THR A 414 18.09 1.87 22.73
N GLY A 415 17.78 1.01 21.75
CA GLY A 415 17.96 1.31 20.34
C GLY A 415 16.84 2.18 19.75
N PHE A 416 17.10 2.87 18.64
CA PHE A 416 16.09 3.67 17.91
C PHE A 416 14.94 2.83 17.30
N ARG A 417 15.12 1.51 17.28
CA ARG A 417 14.17 0.50 16.81
C ARG A 417 13.35 -0.12 17.95
N ALA A 418 13.74 0.11 19.21
CA ALA A 418 13.07 -0.46 20.37
C ALA A 418 11.73 0.28 20.62
N ASN A 419 10.62 -0.40 20.38
CA ASN A 419 9.26 0.12 20.59
C ASN A 419 8.38 -0.86 21.39
N GLY A 420 8.99 -1.86 22.02
CA GLY A 420 8.33 -2.98 22.70
C GLY A 420 9.04 -4.29 22.34
N ASP A 421 9.03 -5.25 23.25
CA ASP A 421 9.68 -6.56 23.12
C ASP A 421 8.77 -7.63 22.51
N TYR A 422 7.75 -7.21 21.77
CA TYR A 422 6.74 -8.05 21.11
C TYR A 422 6.52 -7.61 19.65
N LEU A 423 5.81 -8.42 18.86
CA LEU A 423 5.60 -8.18 17.42
C LEU A 423 4.89 -6.84 17.15
N GLY A 424 3.74 -6.63 17.78
CA GLY A 424 3.02 -5.36 17.80
C GLY A 424 2.42 -4.94 16.46
N ASN A 425 2.31 -3.63 16.27
CA ASN A 425 1.67 -2.97 15.13
C ASN A 425 2.47 -1.70 14.76
N LYS A 426 1.85 -0.74 14.07
CA LYS A 426 2.57 0.48 13.67
C LYS A 426 2.71 1.52 14.77
N GLY A 427 2.01 1.39 15.90
CA GLY A 427 2.17 2.25 17.07
C GLY A 427 3.12 1.70 18.13
N GLU A 428 3.25 0.37 18.24
CA GLU A 428 4.06 -0.28 19.28
C GLU A 428 4.65 -1.64 18.82
N GLY A 429 5.69 -2.11 19.50
CA GLY A 429 6.40 -3.36 19.20
C GLY A 429 7.34 -3.27 17.98
N MET A 430 7.83 -4.43 17.54
CA MET A 430 8.81 -4.53 16.45
C MET A 430 8.31 -3.90 15.14
N ASN A 431 7.03 -4.06 14.82
CA ASN A 431 6.46 -3.68 13.52
C ASN A 431 6.51 -2.16 13.22
N VAL A 432 6.69 -1.32 14.26
CA VAL A 432 6.95 0.12 14.07
C VAL A 432 8.14 0.36 13.14
N LYS A 433 9.22 -0.43 13.29
CA LYS A 433 10.51 -0.24 12.60
C LYS A 433 11.05 -1.47 11.89
N TYR A 434 10.30 -2.58 11.86
CA TYR A 434 10.75 -3.83 11.22
C TYR A 434 10.29 -3.90 9.76
N ALA A 435 8.98 -3.86 9.51
CA ALA A 435 8.41 -4.04 8.18
C ALA A 435 7.60 -2.82 7.73
N SER A 436 7.40 -2.61 6.43
CA SER A 436 6.45 -1.60 5.93
C SER A 436 5.01 -2.08 5.98
N ASP A 437 4.78 -3.39 5.99
CA ASP A 437 3.44 -3.96 6.12
C ASP A 437 2.86 -3.67 7.52
N PRO A 438 1.76 -2.90 7.64
CA PRO A 438 1.17 -2.57 8.93
C PRO A 438 0.67 -3.80 9.70
N TYR A 439 0.51 -4.95 9.02
CA TYR A 439 0.00 -6.18 9.59
C TYR A 439 1.04 -7.31 9.70
N TRP A 440 2.33 -7.02 9.48
CA TRP A 440 3.43 -7.99 9.58
C TRP A 440 3.40 -8.76 10.91
N GLY A 441 3.27 -8.04 12.03
CA GLY A 441 3.22 -8.66 13.36
C GLY A 441 2.05 -9.64 13.49
N GLN A 442 0.88 -9.27 12.97
CA GLN A 442 -0.32 -10.12 13.02
C GLN A 442 -0.15 -11.42 12.21
N LYS A 443 0.54 -11.35 11.08
CA LYS A 443 0.78 -12.53 10.23
C LYS A 443 1.71 -13.52 10.92
N ILE A 444 2.78 -13.04 11.56
CA ILE A 444 3.69 -13.87 12.35
C ILE A 444 3.00 -14.44 13.58
N ALA A 445 2.24 -13.62 14.33
CA ALA A 445 1.44 -14.08 15.46
C ALA A 445 0.46 -15.19 15.04
N GLY A 446 -0.12 -15.08 13.84
CA GLY A 446 -0.93 -16.13 13.24
C GLY A 446 -0.18 -17.43 12.98
N HIS A 447 1.10 -17.38 12.58
CA HIS A 447 1.94 -18.58 12.47
C HIS A 447 2.21 -19.20 13.84
N MET A 448 2.55 -18.39 14.84
CA MET A 448 2.74 -18.84 16.22
C MET A 448 1.48 -19.55 16.74
N TYR A 449 0.31 -18.92 16.60
CA TYR A 449 -0.96 -19.50 17.03
C TYR A 449 -1.29 -20.83 16.35
N ARG A 450 -1.02 -20.96 15.04
CA ARG A 450 -1.26 -22.22 14.33
C ARG A 450 -0.31 -23.33 14.77
N ALA A 451 0.93 -23.00 15.08
CA ALA A 451 1.93 -23.94 15.56
C ALA A 451 1.61 -24.39 16.99
N ASP A 452 1.35 -23.44 17.87
CA ASP A 452 0.97 -23.67 19.25
C ASP A 452 -0.29 -24.56 19.36
N ASN A 453 -1.36 -24.22 18.64
CA ASN A 453 -2.58 -25.04 18.60
C ASN A 453 -2.37 -26.45 18.01
N ALA A 454 -1.39 -26.64 17.12
CA ALA A 454 -1.07 -27.96 16.57
C ALA A 454 -0.22 -28.81 17.53
N LEU A 455 0.55 -28.17 18.40
CA LEU A 455 1.51 -28.81 19.32
C LEU A 455 1.02 -28.84 20.78
N GLY A 456 -0.26 -28.54 21.04
CA GLY A 456 -0.88 -28.71 22.36
C GLY A 456 -1.02 -27.45 23.22
N ASN A 457 -0.85 -26.25 22.65
CA ASN A 457 -1.08 -24.95 23.29
C ASN A 457 -0.17 -24.63 24.50
N LYS A 458 1.10 -25.05 24.48
CA LYS A 458 2.02 -24.83 25.61
C LYS A 458 2.35 -23.35 25.81
N ASP A 459 2.60 -22.63 24.71
CA ASP A 459 3.00 -21.22 24.78
C ASP A 459 1.79 -20.28 24.94
N LEU A 460 0.55 -20.75 24.73
CA LEU A 460 -0.66 -19.96 25.03
C LEU A 460 -0.76 -19.63 26.54
N ASN A 461 -0.29 -20.52 27.42
CA ASN A 461 -0.27 -20.31 28.87
C ASN A 461 0.63 -19.11 29.25
N LEU A 462 1.68 -18.84 28.46
CA LEU A 462 2.57 -17.69 28.65
C LEU A 462 1.86 -16.34 28.43
N LEU A 463 0.75 -16.33 27.69
CA LEU A 463 -0.07 -15.13 27.45
C LEU A 463 -1.11 -14.88 28.54
N THR A 464 -1.63 -15.94 29.17
CA THR A 464 -2.70 -15.85 30.18
C THR A 464 -2.16 -15.80 31.61
N GLY A 465 -0.92 -16.23 31.83
CA GLY A 465 -0.32 -16.34 33.16
C GLY A 465 -0.91 -17.49 33.98
N GLU A 466 -1.66 -18.40 33.36
CA GLU A 466 -2.15 -19.62 34.01
C GLU A 466 -1.05 -20.69 34.02
N PRO A 467 -0.78 -21.35 35.17
CA PRO A 467 0.18 -22.45 35.23
C PRO A 467 -0.29 -23.65 34.40
N ASP A 468 0.66 -24.46 33.93
CA ASP A 468 0.39 -25.66 33.14
C ASP A 468 -0.74 -26.50 33.74
N PRO A 469 -1.70 -26.98 32.92
CA PRO A 469 -2.65 -27.99 33.38
C PRO A 469 -1.84 -29.21 33.81
N VAL A 470 -1.92 -29.55 35.10
CA VAL A 470 -1.31 -30.75 35.65
C VAL A 470 -1.86 -31.94 34.87
N GLU A 471 -1.00 -32.67 34.16
CA GLU A 471 -1.39 -33.96 33.59
C GLU A 471 -1.90 -34.84 34.72
N GLU A 472 -3.21 -35.12 34.75
CA GLU A 472 -3.76 -36.17 35.61
C GLU A 472 -3.21 -37.49 35.08
N GLU A 473 -2.15 -37.99 35.71
CA GLU A 473 -1.75 -39.38 35.56
C GLU A 473 -2.96 -40.25 35.96
N GLU A 474 -3.57 -40.93 34.98
CA GLU A 474 -4.60 -41.93 35.26
C GLU A 474 -3.98 -43.05 36.10
N GLU A 475 -4.22 -42.97 37.41
CA GLU A 475 -3.86 -44.00 38.37
C GLU A 475 -4.71 -45.25 38.07
N SER A 476 -4.12 -46.24 37.38
CA SER A 476 -4.79 -47.50 37.05
C SER A 476 -5.09 -48.28 38.33
N THR A 477 -6.33 -48.26 38.79
CA THR A 477 -6.79 -49.14 39.87
C THR A 477 -7.00 -50.54 39.31
N ASP A 478 -6.04 -51.43 39.57
CA ASP A 478 -6.17 -52.86 39.36
C ASP A 478 -6.97 -53.45 40.54
N GLU A 479 -8.30 -53.59 40.38
CA GLU A 479 -9.15 -54.29 41.33
C GLU A 479 -9.05 -55.81 41.12
N GLN A 480 -8.40 -56.51 42.06
CA GLN A 480 -8.62 -57.95 42.24
C GLN A 480 -9.97 -58.20 42.94
N PRO A 481 -10.76 -59.21 42.53
CA PRO A 481 -12.01 -59.54 43.18
C PRO A 481 -11.78 -60.47 44.38
N GLU A 482 -12.26 -60.09 45.56
CA GLU A 482 -12.52 -61.03 46.65
C GLU A 482 -14.00 -61.46 46.62
N GLU A 483 -14.19 -62.77 46.46
CA GLU A 483 -15.43 -63.46 46.84
C GLU A 483 -15.55 -63.48 48.37
N ASP A 484 -16.68 -63.05 48.93
CA ASP A 484 -17.35 -63.87 49.94
C ASP A 484 -18.85 -63.54 50.07
N SER A 485 -19.53 -64.58 50.50
CA SER A 485 -20.92 -64.95 50.43
C SER A 485 -21.70 -64.60 51.69
N THR A 486 -23.02 -64.38 51.51
CA THR A 486 -24.10 -64.59 52.51
C THR A 486 -24.04 -63.72 53.80
N GLN A 487 -25.12 -63.12 54.31
CA GLN A 487 -26.46 -63.63 54.53
C GLN A 487 -27.38 -62.46 54.95
N VAL A 488 -28.67 -62.63 54.69
CA VAL A 488 -29.78 -61.73 55.04
C VAL A 488 -30.10 -61.80 56.54
N SER A 489 -30.36 -60.66 57.19
CA SER A 489 -31.39 -60.59 58.26
C SER A 489 -31.92 -59.17 58.49
N GLU A 490 -33.23 -59.15 58.70
CA GLU A 490 -34.22 -58.11 58.94
C GLU A 490 -33.96 -57.05 60.03
N GLU A 491 -34.68 -55.93 59.83
CA GLU A 491 -35.44 -55.13 60.81
C GLU A 491 -34.74 -54.22 61.83
N ASP A 492 -35.05 -52.92 61.62
CA ASP A 492 -35.74 -52.04 62.55
C ASP A 492 -35.01 -51.15 63.59
N VAL A 493 -35.40 -49.87 63.47
CA VAL A 493 -35.84 -48.96 64.55
C VAL A 493 -34.76 -48.18 65.33
N GLU A 494 -34.67 -46.90 64.94
CA GLU A 494 -34.95 -45.74 65.81
C GLU A 494 -33.94 -45.41 66.94
N THR A 495 -33.19 -44.31 66.79
CA THR A 495 -33.50 -43.03 67.44
C THR A 495 -32.32 -42.05 67.35
N SER A 496 -32.71 -40.79 67.19
CA SER A 496 -31.94 -39.55 67.26
C SER A 496 -30.96 -39.44 68.43
N LYS A 497 -29.77 -38.88 68.14
CA LYS A 497 -29.39 -37.53 68.57
C LYS A 497 -28.23 -36.99 67.76
#